data_AF-A0A076LL66-F1
#
_entry.id   AF-A0A076LL66-F1
#
_cell.length_a   1.000
_cell.length_b   1.000
_cell.length_c   1.000
_cell.angle_alpha   90.00
_cell.angle_beta   90.00
_cell.angle_gamma   90.00
#
_symmetry.space_group_name_H-M   'P 1'
#
loop_
_entity.id
_entity.type
_entity.pdbx_description
1 polymer ?
#
loop_
_entity_poly.entity_id
_entity_poly.type
_entity_poly.pdbx_seq_one_letter_code
_entity_poly.pdbx_strand_id
1 'polypeptide(L)'
;MDVYEILYQFCLEYKVLLNDEEVPLWKLKKDDLEKANLDLPWNSIRDLAIYLYELKKKQQNSKELIKCDIVEILVGIALLKPEDGNNYMGLVTEDMCLTYLSELITARINCIARYYYMMKKPQNTNIFDEIILKFPQKKDIRASNINDLRELICKIRNYFK
;
A
#
# COMPACT_ATOMS: atom_id res chain seq x y z
N MET A 1 7.58 -18.28 -0.65
CA MET A 1 6.23 -17.67 -0.65
C MET A 1 6.40 -16.27 -1.22
N ASP A 2 5.65 -15.95 -2.28
CA ASP A 2 5.70 -14.64 -2.93
C ASP A 2 5.22 -13.53 -1.97
N VAL A 3 5.82 -12.34 -2.00
CA VAL A 3 5.51 -11.23 -1.09
C VAL A 3 4.04 -10.81 -1.21
N TYR A 4 3.48 -10.82 -2.42
CA TYR A 4 2.08 -10.49 -2.64
C TYR A 4 1.13 -11.58 -2.12
N GLU A 5 1.55 -12.84 -2.09
CA GLU A 5 0.80 -13.92 -1.45
C GLU A 5 0.76 -13.73 0.08
N ILE A 6 1.87 -13.32 0.68
CA ILE A 6 1.91 -12.99 2.11
C ILE A 6 0.97 -11.81 2.42
N LEU A 7 1.02 -10.76 1.61
CA LEU A 7 0.12 -9.61 1.75
C LEU A 7 -1.34 -10.01 1.60
N TYR A 8 -1.65 -10.90 0.66
CA TYR A 8 -3.00 -11.44 0.50
C TYR A 8 -3.51 -12.13 1.77
N GLN A 9 -2.70 -13.01 2.37
CA GLN A 9 -3.07 -13.68 3.62
C GLN A 9 -3.26 -12.67 4.77
N PHE A 10 -2.39 -11.66 4.89
CA PHE A 10 -2.58 -10.61 5.88
C PHE A 10 -3.86 -9.79 5.66
N CYS A 11 -4.23 -9.52 4.41
CA CYS A 11 -5.51 -8.88 4.10
C CYS A 11 -6.69 -9.76 4.52
N LEU A 12 -6.63 -11.08 4.31
CA LEU A 12 -7.69 -11.99 4.73
C LEU A 12 -7.83 -12.14 6.26
N GLU A 13 -6.74 -11.99 7.00
CA GLU A 13 -6.76 -11.99 8.48
C GLU A 13 -7.18 -10.65 9.09
N TYR A 14 -7.35 -9.60 8.26
CA TYR A 14 -7.83 -8.31 8.73
C TYR A 14 -9.20 -8.48 9.40
N LYS A 15 -9.33 -7.95 10.62
CA LYS A 15 -10.53 -8.09 11.43
C LYS A 15 -11.52 -6.98 11.09
N VAL A 16 -12.78 -7.35 10.99
CA VAL A 16 -13.90 -6.43 10.81
C VAL A 16 -14.94 -6.69 11.88
N LEU A 17 -15.88 -5.76 12.04
CA LEU A 17 -16.97 -5.88 12.99
C LEU A 17 -18.24 -6.37 12.28
N LEU A 18 -18.74 -7.54 12.69
CA LEU A 18 -20.02 -8.08 12.25
C LEU A 18 -20.88 -8.37 13.49
N ASN A 19 -22.03 -7.70 13.62
CA ASN A 19 -22.90 -7.82 14.80
C ASN A 19 -22.15 -7.59 16.14
N ASP A 20 -21.30 -6.56 16.18
CA ASP A 20 -20.45 -6.20 17.33
C ASP A 20 -19.38 -7.25 17.73
N GLU A 21 -19.15 -8.27 16.89
CA GLU A 21 -18.07 -9.24 17.05
C GLU A 21 -16.93 -8.99 16.04
N GLU A 22 -15.68 -9.07 16.51
CA GLU A 22 -14.50 -9.05 15.65
C GLU A 22 -14.34 -10.38 14.92
N VAL A 23 -14.46 -10.34 13.59
CA VAL A 23 -14.35 -11.50 12.72
C VAL A 23 -13.32 -11.21 11.62
N PRO A 24 -12.35 -12.10 11.35
CA PRO A 24 -11.43 -11.92 10.23
C PRO A 24 -12.16 -12.02 8.88
N LEU A 25 -11.69 -11.28 7.89
CA LEU A 25 -12.29 -11.20 6.54
C LEU A 25 -12.51 -12.57 5.90
N TRP A 26 -11.60 -13.53 6.08
CA TRP A 26 -11.77 -14.87 5.50
C TRP A 26 -12.98 -15.64 6.03
N LYS A 27 -13.49 -15.32 7.22
CA LYS A 27 -14.68 -15.99 7.78
C LYS A 27 -16.00 -15.43 7.25
N LEU A 28 -15.99 -14.23 6.65
CA LEU A 28 -17.21 -13.60 6.16
C LEU A 28 -17.69 -14.26 4.87
N LYS A 29 -19.01 -14.36 4.73
CA LYS A 29 -19.64 -14.61 3.44
C LYS A 29 -19.94 -13.30 2.73
N LYS A 30 -20.27 -13.39 1.45
CA LYS A 30 -20.69 -12.25 0.62
C LYS A 30 -21.82 -11.43 1.26
N ASP A 31 -22.85 -12.09 1.78
CA ASP A 31 -23.99 -11.44 2.41
C ASP A 31 -23.64 -10.77 3.75
N ASP A 32 -22.58 -11.24 4.41
CA ASP A 32 -22.08 -10.66 5.66
C ASP A 32 -21.29 -9.38 5.39
N LEU A 33 -20.56 -9.32 4.26
CA LEU A 33 -19.73 -8.18 3.89
C LEU A 33 -20.55 -6.90 3.71
N GLU A 34 -21.80 -6.99 3.23
CA GLU A 34 -22.66 -5.81 3.08
C GLU A 34 -23.09 -5.19 4.42
N LYS A 35 -23.05 -5.98 5.50
CA LYS A 35 -23.45 -5.59 6.86
C LYS A 35 -22.25 -5.34 7.78
N ALA A 36 -21.09 -5.89 7.42
CA ALA A 36 -19.88 -5.74 8.18
C ALA A 36 -19.38 -4.29 8.14
N ASN A 37 -18.99 -3.78 9.30
CA ASN A 37 -18.20 -2.56 9.39
C ASN A 37 -16.73 -2.94 9.25
N LEU A 38 -16.09 -2.45 8.18
CA LEU A 38 -14.68 -2.72 7.89
C LEU A 38 -13.72 -2.12 8.94
N ASP A 39 -14.20 -1.28 9.86
CA ASP A 39 -13.39 -0.62 10.89
C ASP A 39 -12.18 0.13 10.29
N LEU A 40 -12.35 0.66 9.08
CA LEU A 40 -11.34 1.44 8.38
C LEU A 40 -11.47 2.92 8.77
N PRO A 41 -10.36 3.68 8.79
CA PRO A 41 -10.39 5.12 9.07
C PRO A 41 -11.00 5.95 7.94
N TRP A 42 -11.35 5.33 6.81
CA TRP A 42 -11.93 5.98 5.63
C TRP A 42 -13.33 5.42 5.36
N ASN A 43 -14.28 6.31 5.04
CA ASN A 43 -15.66 5.91 4.77
C ASN A 43 -15.91 5.57 3.29
N SER A 44 -15.05 6.06 2.40
CA SER A 44 -15.19 5.87 0.96
C SER A 44 -13.84 5.65 0.28
N ILE A 45 -13.86 5.08 -0.93
CA ILE A 45 -12.65 4.94 -1.74
C ILE A 45 -12.04 6.31 -2.10
N ARG A 46 -12.85 7.37 -2.13
CA ARG A 46 -12.40 8.74 -2.38
C ARG A 46 -11.65 9.32 -1.19
N ASP A 47 -12.15 9.11 0.02
CA ASP A 47 -11.46 9.48 1.26
C ASP A 47 -10.07 8.82 1.32
N LEU A 48 -10.02 7.53 0.96
CA LEU A 48 -8.76 6.79 0.86
C LEU A 48 -7.83 7.37 -0.22
N ALA A 49 -8.35 7.75 -1.39
CA ALA A 49 -7.55 8.37 -2.44
C ALA A 49 -6.92 9.69 -1.99
N ILE A 50 -7.70 10.53 -1.28
CA ILE A 50 -7.22 11.80 -0.70
C ILE A 50 -6.12 11.53 0.33
N TYR A 51 -6.36 10.59 1.25
CA TYR A 51 -5.37 10.17 2.25
C TYR A 51 -4.06 9.69 1.60
N LEU A 52 -4.14 8.83 0.57
CA LEU A 52 -2.96 8.31 -0.12
C LEU A 52 -2.18 9.41 -0.83
N TYR A 53 -2.87 10.35 -1.46
CA TYR A 53 -2.24 11.51 -2.10
C TYR A 53 -1.45 12.35 -1.08
N GLU A 54 -2.06 12.67 0.06
CA GLU A 54 -1.41 13.43 1.12
C GLU A 54 -0.23 12.66 1.75
N LEU A 55 -0.42 11.37 2.02
CA LEU A 55 0.61 10.50 2.59
C LEU A 55 1.81 10.36 1.65
N LYS A 56 1.57 10.14 0.35
CA LYS A 56 2.60 10.17 -0.70
C LYS A 56 3.39 11.46 -0.66
N LYS A 57 2.70 12.61 -0.70
CA LYS A 57 3.34 13.94 -0.69
C LYS A 57 4.15 14.16 0.59
N LYS A 58 3.63 13.73 1.73
CA LYS A 58 4.32 13.80 3.02
C LYS A 58 5.59 12.93 3.01
N GLN A 59 5.52 11.71 2.49
CA GLN A 59 6.66 10.80 2.39
C GLN A 59 7.74 11.31 1.45
N GLN A 60 7.38 11.93 0.32
CA GLN A 60 8.32 12.51 -0.65
C GLN A 60 9.13 13.67 -0.06
N ASN A 61 8.54 14.42 0.88
CA ASN A 61 9.19 15.54 1.56
C ASN A 61 9.88 15.13 2.88
N SER A 62 9.69 13.89 3.33
CA SER A 62 10.24 13.38 4.59
C SER A 62 11.60 12.72 4.39
N LYS A 63 12.48 12.88 5.38
CA LYS A 63 13.74 12.12 5.48
C LYS A 63 13.56 10.79 6.21
N GLU A 64 12.42 10.62 6.87
CA GLU A 64 12.08 9.44 7.66
C GLU A 64 10.91 8.68 7.01
N LEU A 65 10.84 7.38 7.29
CA LEU A 65 9.72 6.55 6.88
C LEU A 65 8.50 6.88 7.74
N ILE A 66 7.45 7.36 7.10
CA ILE A 66 6.19 7.66 7.75
C ILE A 66 5.45 6.35 8.01
N LYS A 67 4.85 6.16 9.19
CA LYS A 67 4.05 4.96 9.45
C LYS A 67 2.81 4.96 8.55
N CYS A 68 2.51 3.82 7.94
CA CYS A 68 1.28 3.58 7.22
C CYS A 68 0.94 2.09 7.32
N ASP A 69 -0.34 1.76 7.44
CA ASP A 69 -0.79 0.38 7.44
C ASP A 69 -1.15 -0.04 6.00
N ILE A 70 -0.32 -0.90 5.41
CA ILE A 70 -0.53 -1.35 4.04
C ILE A 70 -1.73 -2.29 3.93
N VAL A 71 -2.07 -3.02 5.00
CA VAL A 71 -3.18 -3.97 5.00
C VAL A 71 -4.49 -3.20 4.99
N GLU A 72 -4.66 -2.21 5.87
CA GLU A 72 -5.83 -1.33 5.88
C GLU A 72 -6.03 -0.67 4.50
N ILE A 73 -4.96 -0.14 3.91
CA ILE A 73 -5.03 0.49 2.58
C ILE A 73 -5.51 -0.52 1.52
N LEU A 74 -4.93 -1.72 1.46
CA LEU A 74 -5.29 -2.73 0.46
C LEU A 74 -6.72 -3.24 0.64
N VAL A 75 -7.14 -3.49 1.88
CA VAL A 75 -8.52 -3.84 2.23
C VAL A 75 -9.47 -2.71 1.83
N GLY A 76 -9.09 -1.46 2.11
CA GLY A 76 -9.85 -0.28 1.74
C GLY A 76 -10.02 -0.12 0.23
N ILE A 77 -8.96 -0.28 -0.56
CA ILE A 77 -9.03 -0.23 -2.03
C ILE A 77 -9.94 -1.35 -2.55
N ALA A 78 -9.89 -2.54 -1.95
CA ALA A 78 -10.66 -3.68 -2.41
C ALA A 78 -12.16 -3.58 -2.10
N LEU A 79 -12.53 -3.09 -0.91
CA LEU A 79 -13.85 -3.26 -0.31
C LEU A 79 -14.62 -1.95 -0.04
N LEU A 80 -13.97 -0.77 -0.01
CA LEU A 80 -14.70 0.49 0.17
C LEU A 80 -15.57 0.80 -1.06
N LYS A 81 -16.78 1.27 -0.80
CA LYS A 81 -17.75 1.65 -1.83
C LYS A 81 -17.45 3.07 -2.37
N PRO A 82 -17.80 3.36 -3.63
CA PRO A 82 -17.82 4.73 -4.14
C PRO A 82 -18.95 5.54 -3.49
N GLU A 83 -18.71 6.84 -3.25
CA GLU A 83 -19.67 7.76 -2.61
C GLU A 83 -20.99 7.87 -3.38
N ASP A 84 -20.91 7.98 -4.71
CA ASP A 84 -22.07 8.27 -5.55
C ASP A 84 -22.78 7.00 -6.07
N GLY A 85 -22.39 5.80 -5.61
CA GLY A 85 -22.90 4.53 -6.12
C GLY A 85 -22.60 4.25 -7.60
N ASN A 86 -21.94 5.19 -8.30
CA ASN A 86 -21.63 5.10 -9.71
C ASN A 86 -20.34 4.31 -9.93
N ASN A 87 -20.47 3.06 -10.40
CA ASN A 87 -19.36 2.13 -10.61
C ASN A 87 -18.23 2.69 -11.50
N TYR A 88 -18.54 3.58 -12.45
CA TYR A 88 -17.51 4.17 -13.31
C TYR A 88 -16.55 5.06 -12.54
N MET A 89 -17.07 5.94 -11.67
CA MET A 89 -16.23 6.80 -10.83
C MET A 89 -15.45 5.98 -9.80
N GLY A 90 -16.03 4.89 -9.30
CA GLY A 90 -15.33 3.94 -8.42
C GLY A 90 -14.07 3.34 -9.05
N LEU A 91 -14.15 2.87 -10.30
CA LEU A 91 -12.99 2.31 -11.03
C LEU A 91 -11.89 3.36 -11.25
N VAL A 92 -12.26 4.59 -11.59
CA VAL A 92 -11.29 5.68 -11.77
C VAL A 92 -10.60 6.02 -10.44
N THR A 93 -11.35 6.04 -9.34
CA THR A 93 -10.76 6.28 -8.00
C THR A 93 -9.88 5.11 -7.54
N GLU A 94 -10.23 3.87 -7.85
CA GLU A 94 -9.38 2.69 -7.60
C GLU A 94 -8.02 2.81 -8.30
N ASP A 95 -8.01 3.15 -9.59
CA ASP A 95 -6.77 3.36 -10.34
C ASP A 95 -5.93 4.51 -9.77
N MET A 96 -6.57 5.58 -9.27
CA MET A 96 -5.87 6.65 -8.55
C MET A 96 -5.23 6.14 -7.26
N CYS A 97 -5.96 5.38 -6.44
CA CYS A 97 -5.42 4.78 -5.22
C CYS A 97 -4.20 3.89 -5.51
N LEU A 98 -4.31 3.01 -6.52
CA LEU A 98 -3.20 2.14 -6.93
C LEU A 98 -1.98 2.95 -7.40
N THR A 99 -2.22 4.01 -8.16
CA THR A 99 -1.15 4.91 -8.63
C THR A 99 -0.46 5.59 -7.45
N TYR A 100 -1.22 6.21 -6.55
CA TYR A 100 -0.67 6.90 -5.37
C TYR A 100 0.04 5.94 -4.43
N LEU A 101 -0.46 4.71 -4.27
CA LEU A 101 0.19 3.68 -3.47
C LEU A 101 1.53 3.25 -4.09
N SER A 102 1.57 3.04 -5.41
CA SER A 102 2.81 2.71 -6.12
C SER A 102 3.85 3.83 -6.00
N GLU A 103 3.41 5.09 -6.13
CA GLU A 103 4.27 6.26 -5.93
C GLU A 103 4.73 6.42 -4.48
N LEU A 104 3.88 6.11 -3.50
CA LEU A 104 4.25 6.08 -2.08
C LEU A 104 5.32 5.02 -1.84
N ILE A 105 5.16 3.80 -2.34
CA ILE A 105 6.15 2.72 -2.23
C ILE A 105 7.47 3.15 -2.87
N THR A 106 7.41 3.73 -4.07
CA THR A 106 8.57 4.34 -4.75
C THR A 106 9.25 5.40 -3.87
N ALA A 107 8.48 6.32 -3.27
CA ALA A 107 9.02 7.35 -2.39
C ALA A 107 9.68 6.75 -1.14
N ARG A 108 9.11 5.68 -0.56
CA ARG A 108 9.69 4.96 0.58
C ARG A 108 10.99 4.25 0.21
N ILE A 109 11.03 3.55 -0.93
CA ILE A 109 12.25 2.92 -1.44
C ILE A 109 13.33 3.97 -1.65
N ASN A 110 12.99 5.10 -2.26
CA ASN A 110 13.91 6.22 -2.46
C ASN A 110 14.36 6.85 -1.12
N CYS A 111 13.49 6.94 -0.12
CA CYS A 111 13.85 7.39 1.23
C CYS A 111 14.88 6.44 1.85
N ILE A 112 14.64 5.13 1.81
CA ILE A 112 15.57 4.11 2.29
C ILE A 112 16.90 4.20 1.52
N ALA A 113 16.86 4.23 0.19
CA ALA A 113 18.05 4.31 -0.64
C ALA A 113 18.86 5.59 -0.37
N ARG A 114 18.21 6.75 -0.29
CA ARG A 114 18.92 8.03 -0.09
C ARG A 114 19.60 8.13 1.27
N TYR A 115 19.01 7.59 2.35
CA TYR A 115 19.52 7.78 3.71
C TYR A 115 20.26 6.58 4.28
N TYR A 116 19.95 5.37 3.85
CA TYR A 116 20.63 4.15 4.32
C TYR A 116 21.75 3.68 3.37
N TYR A 117 21.73 4.03 2.08
CA TYR A 117 22.88 3.74 1.18
C TYR A 117 23.87 4.89 1.05
N MET A 118 23.48 6.15 1.30
CA MET A 118 24.45 7.25 1.36
C MET A 118 25.11 7.36 2.74
N MET A 119 25.93 6.38 3.11
CA MET A 119 27.07 6.71 3.97
C MET A 119 27.93 7.71 3.18
N LYS A 120 27.99 8.97 3.64
CA LYS A 120 28.95 9.94 3.09
C LYS A 120 30.34 9.30 3.08
N LYS A 121 31.04 9.31 1.94
CA LYS A 121 32.44 8.85 1.81
C LYS A 121 33.25 9.44 2.98
N PRO A 122 33.73 8.63 3.95
CA PRO A 122 34.59 9.14 5.01
C PRO A 122 35.81 9.82 4.40
N GLN A 123 36.29 10.92 5.01
CA GLN A 123 37.48 11.62 4.50
C GLN A 123 38.73 10.71 4.47
N ASN A 124 38.76 9.67 5.30
CA ASN A 124 39.75 8.59 5.28
C ASN A 124 39.12 7.30 4.73
N THR A 125 38.94 7.21 3.42
CA THR A 125 38.44 5.98 2.78
C THR A 125 39.57 5.03 2.45
N ASN A 126 39.35 3.73 2.68
CA ASN A 126 40.27 2.70 2.25
C ASN A 126 39.87 2.15 0.85
N ILE A 127 40.73 1.32 0.25
CA ILE A 127 40.48 0.69 -1.06
C ILE A 127 39.20 -0.16 -1.09
N PHE A 128 38.78 -0.70 0.06
CA PHE A 128 37.57 -1.51 0.22
C PHE A 128 36.31 -0.65 0.10
N ASP A 129 36.31 0.55 0.68
CA ASP A 129 35.21 1.53 0.57
C ASP A 129 35.03 2.01 -0.88
N GLU A 130 36.12 2.15 -1.63
CA GLU A 130 36.07 2.50 -3.06
C GLU A 130 35.48 1.38 -3.94
N ILE A 131 35.65 0.12 -3.55
CA ILE A 131 35.05 -1.03 -4.24
C ILE A 131 33.53 -1.08 -3.96
N ILE A 132 33.11 -0.83 -2.72
CA ILE A 132 31.69 -0.80 -2.34
C ILE A 132 30.94 0.34 -3.04
N LEU A 133 31.55 1.51 -3.20
CA LEU A 133 30.97 2.67 -3.89
C LEU A 133 30.81 2.48 -5.42
N LYS A 134 31.41 1.43 -6.01
CA LYS A 134 31.25 1.08 -7.43
C LYS A 134 30.00 0.25 -7.73
N PHE A 135 29.31 -0.30 -6.71
CA PHE A 135 28.01 -0.96 -6.91
C PHE A 135 26.90 0.07 -7.26
N PRO A 136 25.86 -0.30 -8.02
CA PRO A 136 24.95 0.67 -8.64
C PRO A 136 24.17 1.51 -7.61
N GLN A 137 24.61 2.76 -7.44
CA GLN A 137 23.94 3.82 -6.67
C GLN A 137 22.77 4.41 -7.48
N LYS A 138 21.82 3.60 -7.97
CA LYS A 138 20.71 4.11 -8.81
C LYS A 138 19.82 5.03 -7.98
N LYS A 139 19.86 6.33 -8.31
CA LYS A 139 19.23 7.42 -7.53
C LYS A 139 17.70 7.54 -7.69
N ASP A 140 17.06 6.73 -8.52
CA ASP A 140 15.61 6.70 -8.67
C ASP A 140 15.14 5.29 -9.00
N ILE A 141 14.71 4.55 -7.98
CA ILE A 141 14.09 3.25 -8.14
C ILE A 141 12.59 3.49 -8.30
N ARG A 142 12.01 3.22 -9.48
CA ARG A 142 10.56 3.21 -9.66
C ARG A 142 10.02 1.82 -9.35
N ALA A 143 9.00 1.74 -8.51
CA ALA A 143 8.30 0.47 -8.29
C ALA A 143 7.50 0.12 -9.56
N SER A 144 7.64 -1.13 -10.04
CA SER A 144 6.85 -1.67 -11.15
C SER A 144 5.75 -2.60 -10.62
N ASN A 145 5.05 -2.16 -9.58
CA ASN A 145 4.15 -3.00 -8.76
C ASN A 145 2.66 -2.78 -9.01
N ILE A 146 2.27 -1.87 -9.91
CA ILE A 146 0.85 -1.53 -10.13
C ILE A 146 0.03 -2.76 -10.55
N ASN A 147 0.57 -3.59 -11.45
CA ASN A 147 -0.14 -4.78 -11.92
C ASN A 147 -0.27 -5.83 -10.81
N ASP A 148 0.79 -6.06 -10.04
CA ASP A 148 0.77 -7.00 -8.90
C ASP A 148 -0.24 -6.54 -7.83
N LEU A 149 -0.27 -5.23 -7.53
CA LEU A 149 -1.24 -4.64 -6.61
C LEU A 149 -2.67 -4.79 -7.16
N ARG A 150 -2.89 -4.55 -8.45
CA ARG A 150 -4.20 -4.72 -9.08
C ARG A 150 -4.67 -6.18 -9.02
N GLU A 151 -3.77 -7.14 -9.28
CA GLU A 151 -4.07 -8.57 -9.17
C GLU A 151 -4.43 -8.94 -7.73
N LEU A 152 -3.68 -8.43 -6.75
CA LEU A 152 -3.97 -8.62 -5.32
C LEU A 152 -5.36 -8.08 -4.93
N ILE A 153 -5.70 -6.86 -5.34
CA ILE A 153 -7.02 -6.26 -5.10
C ILE A 153 -8.13 -7.10 -5.74
N CYS A 154 -7.94 -7.54 -6.99
CA CYS A 154 -8.86 -8.44 -7.66
C CYS A 154 -9.02 -9.77 -6.91
N LYS A 155 -7.93 -10.34 -6.38
CA LYS A 155 -7.96 -11.59 -5.61
C LYS A 155 -8.73 -11.45 -4.29
N ILE A 156 -8.55 -10.34 -3.57
CA ILE A 156 -9.33 -10.01 -2.37
C ILE A 156 -10.81 -9.89 -2.72
N ARG A 157 -11.16 -9.12 -3.76
CA ARG A 157 -12.55 -8.93 -4.20
C ARG A 157 -13.21 -10.22 -4.65
N ASN A 158 -12.48 -11.07 -5.38
CA ASN A 158 -12.99 -12.34 -5.89
C ASN A 158 -13.22 -13.37 -4.78
N TYR A 159 -12.59 -13.23 -3.61
CA TYR A 159 -12.86 -14.10 -2.46
C TYR A 159 -14.35 -14.03 -2.03
N PHE A 160 -14.99 -12.88 -2.21
CA PHE A 160 -16.37 -12.62 -1.81
C PHE A 160 -17.38 -12.67 -2.97
N LYS A 161 -16.98 -13.13 -4.15
CA LYS A 161 -17.89 -13.24 -5.31
C LYS A 161 -18.74 -14.50 -5.25
#